data_AF-A0A0M3JDU0-F1
#
_entry.id   AF-A0A0M3JDU0-F1
#
_cell.length_a   1.000
_cell.length_b   1.000
_cell.length_c   1.000
_cell.angle_alpha   90.00
_cell.angle_beta   90.00
_cell.angle_gamma   90.00
#
_symmetry.space_group_name_H-M   'P 1'
#
loop_
_entity.id
_entity.type
_entity.pdbx_description
1 polymer ?
#
loop_
_entity_poly.entity_id
_entity_poly.type
_entity_poly.pdbx_seq_one_letter_code
_entity_poly.pdbx_strand_id
1 'polypeptide(L)'
;MAITQHKQLISLQLADYIPQLARCKSSYWAVSICTVDGQRRSWGDSKVPFCLQSVSKAFTYTIALEELGSDEVHTYVGQEPSGRLFNEICLDHNR
;
A
#
# COMPACT_ATOMS: atom_id res chain seq x y z
N MET A 1 10.97 -1.63 -23.28
CA MET A 1 10.19 -0.82 -24.25
C MET A 1 8.72 -0.66 -23.86
N ALA A 2 8.07 -1.62 -23.16
CA ALA A 2 6.65 -1.53 -22.79
C ALA A 2 6.30 -0.55 -21.63
N ILE A 3 7.09 -0.52 -20.54
CA ILE A 3 6.77 0.32 -19.35
C ILE A 3 6.80 1.83 -19.66
N THR A 4 7.59 2.25 -20.65
CA THR A 4 7.76 3.68 -21.00
C THR A 4 6.58 4.23 -21.82
N GLN A 5 5.75 3.36 -22.42
CA GLN A 5 4.65 3.78 -23.31
C GLN A 5 3.35 4.15 -22.57
N HIS A 6 3.23 3.85 -21.27
CA HIS A 6 2.00 4.07 -20.48
C HIS A 6 1.95 5.39 -19.68
N LYS A 7 2.65 6.44 -20.13
CA LYS A 7 2.52 7.78 -19.52
C LYS A 7 1.25 8.52 -19.96
N GLN A 8 0.58 8.06 -21.02
CA GLN A 8 -0.67 8.65 -21.49
C GLN A 8 -1.87 7.92 -20.90
N LEU A 9 -2.83 8.73 -20.42
CA LEU A 9 -4.15 8.37 -19.88
C LEU A 9 -4.15 8.05 -18.39
N ILE A 10 -4.39 9.06 -17.56
CA ILE A 10 -5.52 9.17 -16.61
C ILE A 10 -5.38 10.56 -15.96
N SER A 11 -6.45 11.36 -15.96
CA SER A 11 -6.56 12.55 -15.12
C SER A 11 -6.61 12.10 -13.66
N LEU A 12 -5.46 11.94 -13.02
CA LEU A 12 -5.37 11.51 -11.63
C LEU A 12 -5.62 12.70 -10.70
N GLN A 13 -6.69 12.62 -9.91
CA GLN A 13 -6.91 13.53 -8.79
C GLN A 13 -6.01 13.09 -7.63
N LEU A 14 -5.21 14.05 -7.12
CA LEU A 14 -4.40 13.82 -5.92
C LEU A 14 -5.31 13.70 -4.70
N ALA A 15 -4.89 12.91 -3.71
CA ALA A 15 -5.47 12.96 -2.38
C ALA A 15 -5.19 14.34 -1.76
N ASP A 16 -6.24 15.14 -1.56
CA ASP A 16 -6.18 16.52 -1.08
C ASP A 16 -6.76 16.71 0.34
N TYR A 17 -7.40 15.67 0.88
CA TYR A 17 -7.95 15.67 2.24
C TYR A 17 -6.87 15.77 3.36
N ILE A 18 -5.60 15.52 3.02
CA ILE A 18 -4.44 15.79 3.89
C ILE A 18 -3.51 16.77 3.16
N PRO A 19 -3.20 17.96 3.74
CA PRO A 19 -2.40 18.99 3.07
C PRO A 19 -1.03 18.49 2.57
N GLN A 20 -0.41 17.57 3.31
CA GLN A 20 0.90 17.01 2.97
C GLN A 20 0.84 16.17 1.69
N LEU A 21 -0.28 15.50 1.41
CA LEU A 21 -0.49 14.69 0.21
C LEU A 21 -0.76 15.57 -1.02
N ALA A 22 -1.47 16.69 -0.83
CA ALA A 22 -1.75 17.66 -1.87
C ALA A 22 -0.49 18.34 -2.46
N ARG A 23 0.64 18.31 -1.73
CA ARG A 23 1.93 18.84 -2.19
C ARG A 23 2.64 17.96 -3.21
N CYS A 24 2.15 16.74 -3.45
CA CYS A 24 2.75 15.83 -4.43
C CYS A 24 2.54 16.37 -5.86
N LYS A 25 3.47 16.11 -6.79
CA LYS A 25 3.25 16.44 -8.20
C LYS A 25 2.42 15.34 -8.84
N SER A 26 1.30 15.70 -9.46
CA SER A 26 0.45 14.75 -10.21
C SER A 26 1.15 14.10 -11.41
N SER A 27 2.28 14.66 -11.85
CA SER A 27 3.11 14.12 -12.92
C SER A 27 4.09 13.05 -12.47
N TYR A 28 4.28 12.83 -11.16
CA TYR A 28 5.17 11.78 -10.67
C TYR A 28 4.62 10.41 -11.00
N TRP A 29 5.50 9.57 -11.55
CA TRP A 29 5.21 8.16 -11.77
C TRP A 29 6.48 7.36 -11.57
N ALA A 30 6.36 6.16 -11.01
CA ALA A 30 7.50 5.27 -10.88
C ALA A 30 7.06 3.81 -10.83
N VAL A 31 7.95 2.92 -11.28
CA VAL A 31 7.86 1.48 -11.07
C VAL A 31 9.23 0.99 -10.63
N SER A 32 9.27 0.17 -9.58
CA SER A 32 10.49 -0.48 -9.13
C SER A 32 10.23 -1.97 -8.93
N ILE A 33 11.11 -2.81 -9.45
CA ILE A 33 11.02 -4.27 -9.38
C ILE A 33 12.30 -4.79 -8.72
N CYS A 34 12.12 -5.70 -7.76
CA CYS A 34 13.18 -6.50 -7.16
C CYS A 34 12.78 -7.97 -7.21
N THR A 35 13.60 -8.84 -7.77
CA THR A 35 13.37 -10.29 -7.71
C THR A 35 13.90 -10.87 -6.39
N VAL A 36 13.49 -12.10 -6.07
CA VAL A 36 13.98 -12.83 -4.87
C VAL A 36 15.49 -13.06 -4.90
N ASP A 37 16.09 -13.11 -6.10
CA ASP A 37 17.54 -13.23 -6.32
C ASP A 37 18.27 -11.87 -6.29
N GLY A 38 17.58 -10.77 -5.96
CA GLY A 38 18.17 -9.44 -5.80
C GLY A 38 18.41 -8.67 -7.10
N GLN A 39 17.89 -9.12 -8.24
CA GLN A 39 17.94 -8.34 -9.48
C GLN A 39 16.99 -7.15 -9.35
N ARG A 40 17.47 -5.95 -9.70
CA ARG A 40 16.74 -4.69 -9.48
C ARG A 40 16.64 -3.87 -10.75
N ARG A 41 15.44 -3.35 -11.00
CA ARG A 41 15.21 -2.41 -12.10
C ARG A 41 14.14 -1.40 -11.71
N SER A 42 14.43 -0.13 -11.96
CA SER A 42 13.51 0.97 -11.66
C SER A 42 13.35 1.89 -12.88
N TRP A 43 12.18 2.52 -12.99
CA TRP A 43 11.83 3.49 -14.02
C TRP A 43 11.06 4.66 -13.40
N GLY A 44 11.13 5.84 -14.03
CA GLY A 44 10.44 7.04 -13.57
C GLY A 44 11.08 7.68 -12.34
N ASP A 45 10.27 8.36 -11.52
CA ASP A 45 10.64 9.10 -10.33
C ASP A 45 10.88 8.20 -9.10
N SER A 46 11.48 7.02 -9.29
CA SER A 46 11.56 5.94 -8.29
C SER A 46 12.38 6.24 -7.04
N LYS A 47 13.04 7.40 -6.99
CA LYS A 47 13.82 7.88 -5.84
C LYS A 47 13.13 9.00 -5.07
N VAL A 48 11.96 9.44 -5.51
CA VAL A 48 11.17 10.44 -4.78
C VAL A 48 10.49 9.76 -3.59
N PRO A 49 10.77 10.18 -2.34
CA PRO A 49 10.14 9.59 -1.18
C PRO A 49 8.66 9.98 -1.10
N PHE A 50 7.83 9.04 -0.64
CA PHE A 50 6.41 9.27 -0.32
C PHE A 50 5.99 8.39 0.87
N CYS A 51 4.90 8.75 1.54
CA CYS A 51 4.39 7.98 2.68
C CYS A 51 3.76 6.66 2.21
N LEU A 52 4.02 5.55 2.90
CA LEU A 52 3.45 4.23 2.57
C LEU A 52 1.92 4.17 2.64
N GLN A 53 1.29 4.98 3.50
CA GLN A 53 -0.16 4.95 3.74
C GLN A 53 -0.64 3.53 4.08
N SER A 54 -1.80 3.10 3.59
CA SER A 54 -2.37 1.77 3.91
C SER A 54 -1.48 0.59 3.55
N VAL A 55 -0.48 0.75 2.65
CA VAL A 55 0.51 -0.30 2.36
C VAL A 55 1.30 -0.71 3.61
N SER A 56 1.47 0.20 4.58
CA SER A 56 2.13 -0.11 5.86
C SER A 56 1.45 -1.22 6.67
N LYS A 57 0.13 -1.42 6.52
CA LYS A 57 -0.64 -2.38 7.32
C LYS A 57 -0.14 -3.82 7.17
N ALA A 58 0.24 -4.22 5.95
CA ALA A 58 0.76 -5.57 5.70
C ALA A 58 2.08 -5.81 6.43
N PHE A 59 2.96 -4.80 6.46
CA PHE A 59 4.24 -4.89 7.18
C PHE A 59 4.02 -4.90 8.70
N THR A 60 3.17 -4.03 9.23
CA THR A 60 2.82 -4.02 10.66
C THR A 60 2.21 -5.35 11.10
N TYR A 61 1.32 -5.91 10.29
CA TYR A 61 0.73 -7.23 10.55
C TYR A 61 1.78 -8.34 10.58
N THR A 62 2.72 -8.35 9.63
CA THR A 62 3.81 -9.34 9.60
C THR A 62 4.71 -9.24 10.82
N ILE A 63 5.05 -8.02 11.26
CA ILE A 63 5.83 -7.80 12.48
C ILE A 63 5.09 -8.34 13.72
N ALA A 64 3.79 -8.04 13.85
CA ALA A 64 2.99 -8.55 14.96
C ALA A 64 2.93 -10.08 14.98
N LEU A 65 2.79 -10.72 13.81
CA LEU A 65 2.82 -12.17 13.69
C LEU A 65 4.18 -12.78 14.08
N GLU A 66 5.28 -12.15 13.68
CA GLU A 66 6.63 -12.60 14.02
C GLU A 66 6.89 -12.50 15.54
N GLU A 67 6.40 -11.43 16.18
CA GLU A 67 6.66 -11.16 17.60
C GLU A 67 5.73 -11.92 18.55
N LEU A 68 4.45 -12.09 18.20
CA LEU A 68 3.42 -12.63 19.10
C LEU A 68 2.88 -13.99 18.65
N GLY A 69 3.14 -14.39 17.41
CA GLY A 69 2.55 -15.58 16.81
C GLY A 69 1.13 -15.36 16.30
N SER A 70 0.70 -16.25 15.41
CA SER A 70 -0.62 -16.22 14.78
C SER A 70 -1.76 -16.32 15.79
N ASP A 71 -1.66 -17.25 16.74
CA ASP A 71 -2.75 -17.53 17.68
C ASP A 71 -3.11 -16.30 18.52
N GLU A 72 -2.11 -15.57 19.02
CA GLU A 72 -2.31 -14.36 19.83
C GLU A 72 -2.82 -13.19 18.97
N VAL A 73 -2.21 -12.92 17.81
CA VAL A 73 -2.63 -11.81 16.95
C VAL A 73 -4.10 -11.96 16.55
N HIS A 74 -4.54 -13.18 16.26
CA HIS A 74 -5.88 -13.46 15.80
C HIS A 74 -6.95 -13.51 16.89
N THR A 75 -6.59 -13.32 18.16
CA THR A 75 -7.58 -12.96 19.18
C THR A 75 -8.02 -11.49 19.07
N TYR A 76 -7.28 -10.67 18.32
CA TYR A 76 -7.56 -9.22 18.17
C TYR A 76 -8.05 -8.83 16.77
N VAL A 77 -7.66 -9.57 15.73
CA VAL A 77 -7.95 -9.22 14.33
C VAL A 77 -8.33 -10.46 13.53
N GLY A 78 -9.45 -10.38 12.81
CA GLY A 78 -9.92 -11.44 11.92
C GLY A 78 -9.10 -11.59 10.63
N GLN A 79 -9.27 -12.72 9.96
CA GLN A 79 -8.53 -13.07 8.73
C GLN A 79 -9.36 -12.88 7.45
N GLU A 80 -10.68 -12.89 7.58
CA GLU A 80 -11.59 -12.89 6.44
C GLU A 80 -11.91 -11.45 5.97
N PRO A 81 -12.09 -11.24 4.65
CA PRO A 81 -12.53 -9.95 4.14
C PRO A 81 -13.95 -9.64 4.62
N SER A 82 -14.22 -8.36 4.89
CA SER A 82 -15.54 -7.92 5.40
C SER A 82 -16.67 -8.06 4.37
N GLY A 83 -16.36 -8.07 3.07
CA GLY A 83 -17.35 -7.97 2.00
C GLY A 83 -18.11 -6.63 1.96
N ARG A 84 -17.67 -5.63 2.73
CA ARG A 84 -18.32 -4.32 2.93
C ARG A 84 -17.47 -3.20 2.35
N LEU A 85 -18.03 -1.99 2.24
CA LEU A 85 -17.28 -0.81 1.80
C LEU A 85 -16.17 -0.44 2.79
N PHE A 86 -15.07 0.09 2.26
CA PHE A 86 -13.84 0.39 3.04
C PHE A 86 -14.05 1.34 4.23
N ASN A 87 -15.00 2.28 4.14
CA ASN A 87 -15.25 3.28 5.20
C ASN A 87 -16.35 2.86 6.19
N GLU A 88 -16.83 1.62 6.13
CA GLU A 88 -17.80 1.13 7.09
C GLU A 88 -17.10 0.49 8.28
N ILE A 89 -17.43 0.96 9.48
CA ILE A 89 -17.04 0.28 10.72
C ILE A 89 -17.85 -1.01 10.82
N CYS A 90 -17.17 -2.14 10.76
CA CYS A 90 -17.74 -3.46 10.89
C CYS A 90 -16.83 -4.30 11.79
N LEU A 91 -17.43 -4.98 12.74
CA LEU A 91 -16.77 -5.99 13.58
C LEU A 91 -17.39 -7.34 13.22
N ASP A 92 -16.57 -8.38 13.19
CA ASP A 92 -17.11 -9.74 13.11
C ASP A 92 -17.79 -10.13 14.44
N HIS A 93 -18.51 -11.24 14.42
CA HIS A 93 -19.21 -11.75 15.61
C HIS A 93 -18.36 -12.74 16.41
N ASN A 94 -17.14 -13.02 15.98
CA ASN A 94 -16.27 -13.99 16.63
C ASN A 94 -15.61 -13.31 17.86
N ARG A 95 -15.47 -14.10 18.91
CA ARG A 95 -14.74 -13.73 20.13
C ARG A 95 -13.57 -14.67 20.29
#